data_AF-A0A073J3D4-F1
#
_entry.id   AF-A0A073J3D4-F1
#
_cell.length_a   1.000
_cell.length_b   1.000
_cell.length_c   1.000
_cell.angle_alpha   90.00
_cell.angle_beta   90.00
_cell.angle_gamma   90.00
#
_symmetry.space_group_name_H-M   'P 1'
#
loop_
_entity.id
_entity.type
_entity.pdbx_description
1 polymer ?
#
loop_
_entity_poly.entity_id
_entity_poly.type
_entity_poly.pdbx_seq_one_letter_code
_entity_poly.pdbx_strand_id
1 'polypeptide(L)'
;MKSLVLAALVVGTFTAQPVLAAESGRSALGAQQPIRIACYRGPLQATIWDAPEGHFVQDLVDFGYDFANADAIARSVCKDQSLIGHSELLKTALLDKMRQSPPRGKLLR
;
A
#
# COMPACT_ATOMS: atom_id res chain seq x y z
N MET A 1 -27.41 -9.43 -72.12
CA MET A 1 -26.55 -10.30 -71.28
C MET A 1 -25.09 -10.10 -71.68
N LYS A 2 -24.31 -9.35 -70.89
CA LYS A 2 -22.88 -9.59 -70.57
C LYS A 2 -22.39 -8.41 -69.72
N SER A 3 -21.77 -8.74 -68.60
CA SER A 3 -21.61 -7.89 -67.41
C SER A 3 -20.42 -6.92 -67.48
N LEU A 4 -20.63 -5.73 -66.93
CA LEU A 4 -19.62 -4.78 -66.44
C LEU A 4 -18.96 -5.33 -65.17
N VAL A 5 -17.63 -5.24 -65.05
CA VAL A 5 -16.94 -4.97 -63.76
C VAL A 5 -15.62 -4.25 -64.03
N LEU A 6 -15.52 -2.98 -63.61
CA LEU A 6 -14.25 -2.27 -63.42
C LEU A 6 -13.61 -2.73 -62.11
N ALA A 7 -12.34 -3.14 -62.14
CA ALA A 7 -11.53 -3.38 -60.94
C ALA A 7 -10.65 -2.15 -60.68
N ALA A 8 -11.07 -1.29 -59.76
CA ALA A 8 -10.25 -0.21 -59.21
C ALA A 8 -9.46 -0.75 -58.00
N LEU A 9 -8.13 -0.82 -58.15
CA LEU A 9 -7.20 -1.16 -57.06
C LEU A 9 -7.09 0.04 -56.11
N VAL A 10 -7.66 -0.11 -54.92
CA VAL A 10 -7.59 0.88 -53.84
C VAL A 10 -6.21 0.79 -53.18
N VAL A 11 -5.42 1.85 -53.33
CA VAL A 11 -4.15 2.07 -52.63
C VAL A 11 -4.46 2.25 -51.14
N GLY A 12 -4.15 1.24 -50.33
CA GLY A 12 -4.31 1.29 -48.88
C GLY A 12 -3.25 2.20 -48.25
N THR A 13 -3.68 3.34 -47.72
CA THR A 13 -2.85 4.22 -46.90
C THR A 13 -2.69 3.61 -45.50
N PHE A 14 -1.45 3.23 -45.18
CA PHE A 14 -1.06 2.75 -43.85
C PHE A 14 -0.93 3.97 -42.92
N THR A 15 -1.98 4.31 -42.17
CA THR A 15 -1.90 5.34 -41.13
C THR A 15 -1.23 4.73 -39.90
N ALA A 16 0.03 5.11 -39.65
CA ALA A 16 0.72 4.79 -38.41
C ALA A 16 0.01 5.49 -37.25
N GLN A 17 -0.65 4.72 -36.39
CA GLN A 17 -1.20 5.26 -35.15
C GLN A 17 -0.10 5.33 -34.08
N PRO A 18 -0.02 6.42 -33.29
CA PRO A 18 0.83 6.43 -32.11
C PRO A 18 0.20 5.48 -31.08
N VAL A 19 0.96 4.46 -30.69
CA VAL A 19 0.64 3.68 -29.48
C VAL A 19 0.86 4.62 -28.30
N LEU A 20 -0.23 5.22 -27.81
CA LEU A 20 -0.27 5.69 -26.43
C LEU A 20 -0.07 4.46 -25.56
N ALA A 21 1.14 4.26 -25.06
CA ALA A 21 1.37 3.46 -23.88
C ALA A 21 0.65 4.16 -22.73
N ALA A 22 -0.63 3.84 -22.55
CA ALA A 22 -1.34 4.13 -21.32
C ALA A 22 -0.71 3.23 -20.25
N GLU A 23 0.37 3.71 -19.62
CA GLU A 23 0.73 3.24 -18.30
C GLU A 23 -0.51 3.47 -17.44
N SER A 24 -1.21 2.37 -17.16
CA SER A 24 -2.15 2.30 -16.06
C SER A 24 -1.35 2.36 -14.76
N GLY A 25 -0.70 3.51 -14.54
CA GLY A 25 -0.37 4.00 -13.23
C GLY A 25 -1.71 4.24 -12.53
N ARG A 26 -2.34 3.15 -12.08
CA ARG A 26 -3.31 3.18 -11.01
C ARG A 26 -2.62 3.93 -9.90
N SER A 27 -2.91 5.22 -9.82
CA SER A 27 -2.57 6.03 -8.68
C SER A 27 -3.18 5.28 -7.50
N ALA A 28 -2.33 4.61 -6.72
CA ALA A 28 -2.66 4.12 -5.40
C ALA A 28 -2.82 5.32 -4.43
N LEU A 29 -3.54 6.36 -4.85
CA LEU A 29 -4.45 7.09 -3.97
C LEU A 29 -5.75 6.28 -3.83
N GLY A 30 -5.66 4.94 -3.80
CA GLY A 30 -6.80 4.06 -3.57
C GLY A 30 -7.02 4.02 -2.07
N ALA A 31 -8.18 4.51 -1.61
CA ALA A 31 -8.73 4.37 -0.26
C ALA A 31 -7.75 3.77 0.76
N GLN A 32 -6.96 4.64 1.42
CA GLN A 32 -5.97 4.24 2.42
C GLN A 32 -6.70 3.33 3.43
N GLN A 33 -6.38 2.03 3.39
CA GLN A 33 -7.09 1.04 4.21
C GLN A 33 -6.84 1.36 5.69
N PRO A 34 -7.84 1.15 6.57
CA PRO A 34 -7.64 1.36 8.00
C PRO A 34 -6.56 0.42 8.52
N ILE A 35 -5.61 0.96 9.29
CA ILE A 35 -4.60 0.15 9.98
C ILE A 35 -5.21 -0.41 11.27
N ARG A 36 -5.28 -1.74 11.38
CA ARG A 36 -5.75 -2.42 12.58
C ARG A 36 -4.57 -2.65 13.51
N ILE A 37 -4.57 -1.93 14.63
CA ILE A 37 -3.55 -2.11 15.67
C ILE A 37 -3.89 -3.38 16.46
N ALA A 38 -3.01 -4.37 16.39
CA ALA A 38 -3.16 -5.61 17.13
C ALA A 38 -1.81 -6.05 17.72
N CYS A 39 -1.80 -6.16 19.05
CA CYS A 39 -0.65 -6.54 19.84
C CYS A 39 -0.99 -7.79 20.64
N TYR A 40 -0.33 -8.89 20.30
CA TYR A 40 -0.35 -10.07 21.14
C TYR A 40 0.31 -9.75 22.48
N ARG A 41 -0.40 -10.06 23.56
CA ARG A 41 0.11 -9.97 24.93
C ARG A 41 0.31 -11.38 25.43
N GLY A 42 1.52 -11.66 25.91
CA GLY A 42 1.83 -12.96 26.47
C GLY A 42 0.95 -13.31 27.68
N PRO A 43 0.92 -14.59 28.09
CA PRO A 43 0.14 -15.06 29.24
C PRO A 43 0.57 -14.41 30.57
N LEU A 44 1.79 -13.88 30.62
CA LEU A 44 2.31 -13.09 31.73
C LEU A 44 2.39 -11.63 31.27
N GLN A 45 2.12 -10.67 32.16
CA GLN A 45 2.18 -9.22 31.89
C GLN A 45 3.62 -8.69 31.75
N ALA A 46 4.50 -9.43 31.06
CA ALA A 46 5.88 -9.08 30.79
C ALA A 46 6.07 -8.82 29.29
N THR A 47 6.68 -7.68 28.95
CA THR A 47 6.92 -7.24 27.56
C THR A 47 7.82 -8.14 26.74
N ILE A 48 8.46 -9.12 27.37
CA ILE A 48 9.31 -10.12 26.71
C ILE A 48 8.51 -10.90 25.64
N TRP A 49 7.21 -11.10 25.88
CA TRP A 49 6.33 -11.87 25.00
C TRP A 49 5.46 -11.00 24.09
N ASP A 50 5.51 -9.67 24.25
CA ASP A 50 4.67 -8.77 23.47
C ASP A 50 5.18 -8.67 22.02
N ALA A 51 4.27 -8.92 21.09
CA ALA A 51 4.58 -8.94 19.65
C ALA A 51 3.40 -8.39 18.84
N PRO A 52 3.66 -7.76 17.68
CA PRO A 52 2.59 -7.38 16.78
C PRO A 52 1.98 -8.62 16.13
N GLU A 53 0.67 -8.58 15.89
CA GLU A 53 0.03 -9.59 15.05
C GLU A 53 0.38 -9.37 13.58
N GLY A 54 0.39 -10.46 12.80
CA GLY A 54 0.80 -10.40 11.39
C GLY A 54 -0.02 -9.44 10.54
N HIS A 55 -1.33 -9.31 10.82
CA HIS A 55 -2.19 -8.40 10.08
C HIS A 55 -1.90 -6.92 10.39
N PHE A 56 -1.43 -6.58 11.59
CA PHE A 56 -1.02 -5.20 11.91
C PHE A 56 0.23 -4.80 11.10
N VAL A 57 1.20 -5.71 10.99
CA VAL A 57 2.38 -5.52 10.14
C VAL A 57 1.97 -5.42 8.67
N GLN A 58 1.07 -6.29 8.21
CA GLN A 58 0.61 -6.28 6.83
C GLN A 58 -0.14 -4.98 6.48
N ASP A 59 -0.99 -4.49 7.37
CA ASP A 59 -1.70 -3.22 7.16
C ASP A 59 -0.72 -2.04 6.99
N LEU A 60 0.43 -2.06 7.68
CA LEU A 60 1.51 -1.07 7.48
C LEU A 60 2.25 -1.25 6.14
N VAL A 61 2.47 -2.49 5.72
CA VAL A 61 3.05 -2.76 4.39
C VAL A 61 2.10 -2.25 3.29
N ASP A 62 0.81 -2.55 3.41
CA ASP A 62 -0.23 -2.09 2.49
C ASP A 62 -0.38 -0.57 2.51
N PHE A 63 -0.08 0.07 3.65
CA PHE A 63 0.00 1.53 3.78
C PHE A 63 1.19 2.14 2.99
N GLY A 64 2.25 1.36 2.73
CA GLY A 64 3.40 1.76 1.91
C GLY A 64 4.77 1.60 2.59
N TYR A 65 4.85 0.93 3.74
CA TYR A 65 6.13 0.59 4.35
C TYR A 65 6.74 -0.67 3.71
N ASP A 66 8.07 -0.77 3.70
CA ASP A 66 8.68 -2.10 3.56
C ASP A 66 8.49 -2.91 4.85
N PHE A 67 8.57 -4.24 4.73
CA PHE A 67 8.32 -5.16 5.84
C PHE A 67 9.18 -4.86 7.07
N ALA A 68 10.46 -4.51 6.89
CA ALA A 68 11.37 -4.25 8.01
C ALA A 68 10.95 -3.02 8.80
N ASN A 69 10.57 -1.93 8.11
CA ASN A 69 10.04 -0.72 8.76
C ASN A 69 8.66 -0.95 9.38
N ALA A 70 7.78 -1.69 8.70
CA ALA A 70 6.47 -2.05 9.22
C ALA A 70 6.57 -2.84 10.53
N ASP A 71 7.39 -3.90 10.56
CA ASP A 71 7.64 -4.72 11.74
C ASP A 71 8.30 -3.91 12.86
N ALA A 72 9.26 -3.04 12.54
CA ALA A 72 9.92 -2.19 13.53
C ALA A 72 8.94 -1.20 14.20
N ILE A 73 8.09 -0.53 13.42
CA ILE A 73 7.05 0.37 13.94
C ILE A 73 6.07 -0.41 14.81
N ALA A 74 5.55 -1.54 14.31
CA ALA A 74 4.56 -2.35 15.02
C ALA A 74 5.11 -2.90 16.35
N ARG A 75 6.36 -3.39 16.36
CA ARG A 75 7.04 -3.82 17.60
C ARG A 75 7.25 -2.68 18.58
N SER A 76 7.63 -1.50 18.09
CA SER A 76 7.80 -0.33 18.97
C SER A 76 6.49 0.04 19.66
N VAL A 77 5.36 -0.06 18.97
CA VAL A 77 4.03 0.22 19.56
C VAL A 77 3.64 -0.87 20.54
N CYS A 78 3.78 -2.16 20.18
CA CYS A 78 3.30 -3.26 21.03
C CYS A 78 4.13 -3.50 22.29
N LYS A 79 5.41 -3.09 22.30
CA LYS A 79 6.29 -3.25 23.47
C LYS A 79 6.20 -2.09 24.47
N ASP A 80 5.51 -1.02 24.14
CA ASP A 80 5.35 0.11 25.05
C ASP A 80 4.31 -0.21 26.13
N GLN A 81 4.79 -0.30 27.38
CA GLN A 81 3.95 -0.62 28.53
C GLN A 81 2.97 0.49 28.88
N SER A 82 3.25 1.74 28.50
CA SER A 82 2.39 2.88 28.80
C SER A 82 1.10 2.88 27.98
N LEU A 83 1.04 2.08 26.91
CA LEU A 83 -0.08 2.06 25.96
C LEU A 83 -1.09 0.94 26.26
N ILE A 84 -0.81 0.08 27.25
CA ILE A 84 -1.64 -1.10 27.58
C ILE A 84 -3.04 -0.66 28.02
N GLY A 85 -4.06 -1.16 27.35
CA GLY A 85 -5.46 -0.84 27.68
C GLY A 85 -5.93 0.54 27.23
N HIS A 86 -5.08 1.30 26.52
CA HIS A 86 -5.36 2.66 26.09
C HIS A 86 -5.37 2.79 24.56
N SER A 87 -6.51 2.50 23.93
CA SER A 87 -6.65 2.51 22.46
C SER A 87 -6.30 3.85 21.81
N GLU A 88 -6.68 4.97 22.44
CA GLU A 88 -6.36 6.31 21.94
C GLU A 88 -4.85 6.61 22.02
N LEU A 89 -4.17 6.13 23.07
CA LEU A 89 -2.72 6.28 23.19
C LEU A 89 -1.98 5.41 22.18
N LEU A 90 -2.46 4.18 21.93
CA LEU A 90 -1.93 3.30 20.87
C LEU A 90 -2.01 3.97 19.49
N LYS A 91 -3.18 4.55 19.17
CA LYS A 91 -3.38 5.30 17.93
C LYS A 91 -2.43 6.48 17.83
N THR A 92 -2.31 7.27 18.89
CA THR A 92 -1.42 8.44 18.94
C THR A 92 0.03 8.04 18.74
N ALA A 93 0.50 7.01 19.46
CA ALA A 93 1.86 6.50 19.33
C ALA A 93 2.15 5.98 17.91
N LEU A 94 1.21 5.25 17.30
CA LEU A 94 1.35 4.79 15.92
C LEU A 94 1.50 5.98 14.96
N LEU A 95 0.61 6.97 15.06
CA LEU A 95 0.66 8.16 14.22
C LEU A 95 1.98 8.93 14.41
N ASP A 96 2.49 9.01 15.64
CA ASP A 96 3.80 9.61 15.94
C ASP A 96 4.94 8.89 15.24
N LYS A 97 4.97 7.56 15.31
CA LYS A 97 5.99 6.75 14.60
C LYS A 97 5.91 6.93 13.09
N MET A 98 4.70 6.97 12.54
CA MET A 98 4.49 7.18 11.10
C MET A 98 4.89 8.59 10.66
N ARG A 99 4.76 9.60 11.52
CA ARG A 99 5.25 10.96 11.25
C ARG A 99 6.77 11.04 11.29
N GLN A 100 7.40 10.35 12.25
CA GLN A 100 8.86 10.32 12.41
C GLN A 100 9.57 9.53 11.30
N SER A 101 8.92 8.48 10.81
CA SER A 101 9.44 7.61 9.75
C SER A 101 8.39 7.49 8.66
N PRO A 102 8.24 8.45 7.74
CA PRO A 102 7.28 8.35 6.64
C PRO A 102 7.67 7.22 5.67
N PRO A 103 6.70 6.59 4.98
CA PRO A 103 6.98 5.54 4.01
C PRO A 103 7.79 6.12 2.83
N ARG A 104 8.82 5.40 2.40
CA ARG A 104 9.80 5.87 1.39
C ARG A 104 9.15 6.26 0.05
N GLY A 105 7.99 5.70 -0.28
CA GLY A 105 7.22 6.03 -1.49
C GLY A 105 6.49 7.39 -1.45
N LYS A 106 6.50 8.13 -0.33
CA LYS A 106 5.78 9.41 -0.18
C LYS A 106 6.66 10.65 -0.07
N LEU A 107 8.00 10.55 -0.11
CA LEU A 107 8.91 11.70 0.08
C LEU A 107 9.27 12.48 -1.20
N LEU A 108 8.63 12.19 -2.33
CA LEU A 108 8.82 12.91 -3.59
C LEU A 108 7.47 13.31 -4.19
N ARG A 109 6.75 14.23 -3.53
CA ARG A 109 5.72 15.07 -4.18
C ARG A 109 5.41 16.31 -3.38
#